data_AF-A0AAW1ZNT8-F1
#
_entry.id   AF-A0AAW1ZNT8-F1
#
_cell.length_a   1.000
_cell.length_b   1.000
_cell.length_c   1.000
_cell.angle_alpha   90.00
_cell.angle_beta   90.00
_cell.angle_gamma   90.00
#
_symmetry.space_group_name_H-M   'P 1'
#
loop_
_entity.id
_entity.type
_entity.pdbx_description
1 polymer ?
#
loop_
_entity_poly.entity_id
_entity_poly.type
_entity_poly.pdbx_seq_one_letter_code
_entity_poly.pdbx_strand_id
1 'polypeptide(L)'
;MGCHNSKICGQVPRKKKKAQEGEKHIKDIKLQDASGINSSEEQRSGLENQLETYEWQLKILHAVLTASGDQEREQLLKDHPGDICTLVHSITEKVKTEITTDLNDLHEKQMRSTLERHQSATEELQRLHNEEKNVLNESHAAAENALKDQIEGLTSELKLFNELKRKAEESTLKRDLQRNIETHGSPGEFWEQEQESLLFVIEMKHERLQDQGSKLLQMETLVEKNLSLEDQLLHALQQSEDYRVRIDNYQSLIQQLSKEQNELQEALEKQSLQNQKLSQEKEELLFKLIHRRDSCSSFHLPSVISTEVLPS
;
A
#
# COMPACT_ATOMS: atom_id res chain seq x y z
N MET A 1 24.28 3.48 21.23
CA MET A 1 23.44 3.92 20.11
C MET A 1 23.29 5.44 20.25
N GLY A 2 24.24 6.27 19.80
CA GLY A 2 24.37 6.76 18.42
C GLY A 2 23.83 8.21 18.40
N CYS A 3 24.67 9.25 18.41
CA CYS A 3 25.29 9.91 17.24
C CYS A 3 24.23 10.45 16.25
N HIS A 4 24.20 11.73 15.83
CA HIS A 4 25.32 12.65 15.58
C HIS A 4 24.95 14.16 15.56
N ASN A 5 25.95 14.98 15.93
CA ASN A 5 26.38 16.27 15.33
C ASN A 5 25.41 17.47 15.19
N SER A 6 25.82 18.61 15.76
CA SER A 6 25.71 19.92 15.10
C SER A 6 27.07 20.61 15.09
N LYS A 7 27.46 21.20 13.95
CA LYS A 7 28.80 21.79 13.73
C LYS A 7 28.77 23.31 13.85
N ILE A 8 29.72 23.86 14.59
CA ILE A 8 29.99 25.31 14.66
C ILE A 8 30.93 25.70 13.52
N CYS A 9 30.62 26.81 12.82
CA CYS A 9 31.52 27.52 11.90
C CYS A 9 30.96 28.94 11.70
N GLY A 10 31.68 30.06 11.83
CA GLY A 10 33.12 30.25 12.01
C GLY A 10 33.78 30.89 10.79
N GLN A 11 33.45 32.15 10.47
CA GLN A 11 34.01 32.86 9.30
C GLN A 11 35.19 33.78 9.65
N VAL A 12 36.21 33.76 8.79
CA VAL A 12 37.42 34.62 8.81
C VAL A 12 37.73 35.01 7.35
N PRO A 13 38.11 36.27 7.03
CA PRO A 13 38.22 36.75 5.65
C PRO A 13 39.57 36.43 4.96
N ARG A 14 39.60 36.50 3.62
CA ARG A 14 40.84 36.41 2.80
C ARG A 14 40.88 37.44 1.67
N LYS A 15 42.11 37.93 1.38
CA LYS A 15 42.47 38.89 0.30
C LYS A 15 42.99 38.19 -0.97
N LYS A 16 42.89 38.85 -2.14
CA LYS A 16 43.82 38.87 -3.34
C LYS A 16 43.20 39.82 -4.41
N LYS A 17 43.89 40.80 -5.04
CA LYS A 17 45.08 40.89 -5.93
C LYS A 17 44.82 40.55 -7.43
N LYS A 18 45.33 41.43 -8.32
CA LYS A 18 45.13 41.55 -9.81
C LYS A 18 46.42 41.22 -10.60
N ALA A 19 46.26 40.82 -11.88
CA ALA A 19 47.25 40.76 -13.01
C ALA A 19 46.48 40.36 -14.33
N GLN A 20 46.90 40.48 -15.60
CA GLN A 20 48.01 41.20 -16.29
C GLN A 20 47.69 41.41 -17.82
N GLU A 21 48.71 41.80 -18.60
CA GLU A 21 48.97 41.87 -20.08
C GLU A 21 48.31 40.87 -21.07
N GLY A 22 48.40 41.03 -22.42
CA GLY A 22 49.01 42.09 -23.28
C GLY A 22 49.41 41.60 -24.72
N GLU A 23 49.77 42.54 -25.63
CA GLU A 23 50.64 42.41 -26.85
C GLU A 23 50.28 41.37 -27.99
N LYS A 24 50.74 41.38 -29.27
CA LYS A 24 51.66 42.20 -30.13
C LYS A 24 51.54 41.84 -31.65
N HIS A 25 52.33 42.52 -32.52
CA HIS A 25 52.95 42.05 -33.81
C HIS A 25 52.18 42.09 -35.18
N ILE A 26 52.81 42.15 -36.39
CA ILE A 26 54.10 42.74 -36.93
C ILE A 26 54.23 42.51 -38.49
N LYS A 27 55.14 43.25 -39.20
CA LYS A 27 55.80 42.93 -40.52
C LYS A 27 54.96 42.92 -41.82
N ASP A 28 55.53 42.95 -43.05
CA ASP A 28 56.71 43.63 -43.69
C ASP A 28 56.84 43.12 -45.16
N ILE A 29 57.35 43.92 -46.11
CA ILE A 29 58.50 43.44 -46.94
C ILE A 29 58.38 43.08 -48.47
N LYS A 30 59.07 43.77 -49.42
CA LYS A 30 59.62 43.29 -50.74
C LYS A 30 58.63 42.94 -51.91
N LEU A 31 58.81 43.32 -53.20
CA LEU A 31 59.94 43.56 -54.16
C LEU A 31 60.17 42.39 -55.16
N GLN A 32 60.97 42.69 -56.19
CA GLN A 32 61.65 41.85 -57.19
C GLN A 32 60.96 41.75 -58.56
N ASP A 33 61.57 42.24 -59.66
CA ASP A 33 62.70 41.70 -60.47
C ASP A 33 62.19 40.62 -61.47
N ALA A 34 62.80 40.29 -62.63
CA ALA A 34 64.14 40.57 -63.13
C ALA A 34 64.23 40.40 -64.68
N SER A 35 65.46 40.58 -65.19
CA SER A 35 66.10 39.88 -66.33
C SER A 35 66.17 40.58 -67.69
N GLY A 36 67.39 40.72 -68.24
CA GLY A 36 67.59 41.27 -69.58
C GLY A 36 69.03 41.60 -70.02
N ILE A 37 69.86 40.55 -70.22
CA ILE A 37 70.99 40.50 -71.19
C ILE A 37 72.42 40.82 -70.72
N ASN A 38 73.33 39.93 -71.11
CA ASN A 38 74.63 39.74 -70.50
C ASN A 38 75.65 39.19 -71.54
N SER A 39 76.21 40.07 -72.37
CA SER A 39 77.62 40.00 -72.79
C SER A 39 78.51 40.23 -71.55
N SER A 40 78.56 39.19 -70.71
CA SER A 40 78.05 39.24 -69.33
C SER A 40 78.81 40.04 -68.31
N GLU A 41 79.94 40.66 -68.62
CA GLU A 41 80.72 41.43 -67.64
C GLU A 41 81.04 42.83 -68.14
N GLU A 42 80.95 43.06 -69.46
CA GLU A 42 80.78 44.38 -70.09
C GLU A 42 79.29 44.73 -70.24
N GLN A 43 78.40 43.75 -70.07
CA GLN A 43 76.96 43.87 -69.83
C GLN A 43 76.52 43.32 -68.47
N ARG A 44 77.37 42.80 -67.57
CA ARG A 44 77.12 42.98 -66.12
C ARG A 44 77.66 44.31 -65.71
N SER A 45 78.93 44.66 -65.88
CA SER A 45 79.27 46.08 -65.72
C SER A 45 78.39 46.96 -66.62
N GLY A 46 78.01 46.56 -67.84
CA GLY A 46 76.98 47.29 -68.59
C GLY A 46 75.59 47.32 -67.92
N LEU A 47 75.00 46.20 -67.48
CA LEU A 47 73.68 46.17 -66.82
C LEU A 47 73.68 46.66 -65.37
N GLU A 48 74.81 46.63 -64.69
CA GLU A 48 75.05 46.85 -63.26
C GLU A 48 75.59 48.26 -63.08
N ASN A 49 76.45 48.77 -63.97
CA ASN A 49 76.59 50.22 -64.18
C ASN A 49 75.27 50.78 -64.73
N GLN A 50 74.46 50.06 -65.53
CA GLN A 50 73.09 50.50 -65.85
C GLN A 50 72.17 50.44 -64.63
N LEU A 51 72.24 49.42 -63.77
CA LEU A 51 71.38 49.31 -62.59
C LEU A 51 71.77 50.34 -61.55
N GLU A 52 73.06 50.56 -61.36
CA GLU A 52 73.65 51.58 -60.49
C GLU A 52 73.41 52.97 -61.05
N THR A 53 73.43 53.18 -62.38
CA THR A 53 72.97 54.45 -62.97
C THR A 53 71.44 54.59 -62.93
N TYR A 54 70.64 53.53 -62.98
CA TYR A 54 69.17 53.58 -62.78
C TYR A 54 68.81 53.79 -61.31
N GLU A 55 69.55 53.22 -60.37
CA GLU A 55 69.43 53.45 -58.93
C GLU A 55 69.91 54.85 -58.57
N TRP A 56 70.99 55.33 -59.18
CA TRP A 56 71.45 56.70 -59.03
C TRP A 56 70.45 57.66 -59.65
N GLN A 57 69.88 57.34 -60.82
CA GLN A 57 68.75 58.06 -61.41
C GLN A 57 67.50 57.99 -60.54
N LEU A 58 67.19 56.90 -59.84
CA LEU A 58 66.02 56.76 -58.94
C LEU A 58 66.23 57.43 -57.59
N LYS A 59 67.44 57.38 -57.02
CA LYS A 59 67.83 58.14 -55.84
C LYS A 59 67.85 59.62 -56.17
N ILE A 60 68.31 60.01 -57.37
CA ILE A 60 68.14 61.36 -57.89
C ILE A 60 66.67 61.65 -58.16
N LEU A 61 65.87 60.76 -58.75
CA LEU A 61 64.46 61.05 -59.03
C LEU A 61 63.67 61.18 -57.73
N HIS A 62 63.93 60.35 -56.72
CA HIS A 62 63.35 60.48 -55.39
C HIS A 62 63.91 61.69 -54.66
N ALA A 63 65.20 61.99 -54.74
CA ALA A 63 65.76 63.22 -54.17
C ALA A 63 65.29 64.47 -54.92
N VAL A 64 64.94 64.39 -56.21
CA VAL A 64 64.44 65.49 -57.05
C VAL A 64 62.93 65.59 -56.98
N LEU A 65 62.16 64.52 -56.75
CA LEU A 65 60.71 64.56 -56.49
C LEU A 65 60.41 64.79 -55.01
N THR A 66 61.32 64.40 -54.12
CA THR A 66 61.26 64.81 -52.71
C THR A 66 61.85 66.19 -52.56
N ALA A 67 62.89 66.63 -53.30
CA ALA A 67 63.30 68.04 -53.27
C ALA A 67 62.42 68.95 -54.12
N SER A 68 61.82 68.51 -55.23
CA SER A 68 60.81 69.30 -55.95
C SER A 68 59.47 69.22 -55.25
N GLY A 69 59.13 68.09 -54.62
CA GLY A 69 57.94 67.96 -53.77
C GLY A 69 58.10 68.61 -52.40
N ASP A 70 59.33 68.67 -51.85
CA ASP A 70 59.69 69.50 -50.69
C ASP A 70 59.67 70.95 -51.15
N GLN A 71 60.28 71.30 -52.27
CA GLN A 71 60.23 72.66 -52.80
C GLN A 71 58.81 73.07 -53.18
N GLU A 72 57.95 72.19 -53.69
CA GLU A 72 56.54 72.45 -54.00
C GLU A 72 55.70 72.50 -52.73
N ARG A 73 55.97 71.65 -51.72
CA ARG A 73 55.33 71.73 -50.38
C ARG A 73 55.80 72.95 -49.60
N GLU A 74 57.06 73.30 -49.70
CA GLU A 74 57.71 74.46 -49.07
C GLU A 74 57.32 75.74 -49.81
N GLN A 75 57.10 75.68 -51.13
CA GLN A 75 56.48 76.74 -51.93
C GLN A 75 55.00 76.87 -51.58
N LEU A 76 54.24 75.77 -51.43
CA LEU A 76 52.87 75.80 -50.87
C LEU A 76 52.84 76.34 -49.44
N LEU A 77 53.84 76.03 -48.61
CA LEU A 77 54.01 76.61 -47.26
C LEU A 77 54.51 78.07 -47.29
N LYS A 78 55.07 78.57 -48.39
CA LYS A 78 55.50 79.98 -48.56
C LYS A 78 54.42 80.84 -49.20
N ASP A 79 53.70 80.30 -50.18
CA ASP A 79 52.60 80.93 -50.90
C ASP A 79 51.31 80.89 -50.07
N HIS A 80 51.06 79.77 -49.38
CA HIS A 80 49.86 79.50 -48.59
C HIS A 80 50.13 79.03 -47.12
N PRO A 81 51.06 79.66 -46.36
CA PRO A 81 51.34 79.28 -44.97
C PRO A 81 50.09 79.33 -44.10
N GLY A 82 49.26 80.37 -44.28
CA GLY A 82 48.02 80.56 -43.54
C GLY A 82 47.00 79.45 -43.80
N ASP A 83 46.82 79.04 -45.06
CA ASP A 83 45.81 78.06 -45.44
C ASP A 83 46.17 76.65 -44.94
N ILE A 84 47.46 76.29 -44.98
CA ILE A 84 47.94 75.00 -44.45
C ILE A 84 47.90 74.99 -42.92
N CYS A 85 48.34 76.07 -42.26
CA CYS A 85 48.25 76.17 -40.79
C CYS A 85 46.80 76.15 -40.30
N THR A 86 45.87 76.83 -40.98
CA THR A 86 44.44 76.81 -40.62
C THR A 86 43.81 75.45 -40.86
N LEU A 87 44.18 74.72 -41.93
CA LEU A 87 43.70 73.36 -42.16
C LEU A 87 44.22 72.36 -41.09
N VAL A 88 45.51 72.39 -40.77
CA VAL A 88 46.09 71.52 -39.72
C VAL A 88 45.49 71.83 -38.36
N HIS A 89 45.31 73.12 -38.04
CA HIS A 89 44.61 73.54 -36.83
C HIS A 89 43.16 73.04 -36.83
N SER A 90 42.42 73.20 -37.93
CA SER A 90 41.03 72.73 -38.07
C SER A 90 40.90 71.21 -37.88
N ILE A 91 41.77 70.41 -38.49
CA ILE A 91 41.78 68.95 -38.31
C ILE A 91 42.14 68.59 -36.86
N THR A 92 43.14 69.25 -36.28
CA THR A 92 43.57 69.01 -34.91
C THR A 92 42.48 69.34 -33.89
N GLU A 93 41.81 70.49 -34.04
CA GLU A 93 40.66 70.85 -33.19
C GLU A 93 39.48 69.91 -33.43
N LYS A 94 39.20 69.49 -34.66
CA LYS A 94 38.14 68.52 -34.95
C LYS A 94 38.39 67.18 -34.25
N VAL A 95 39.59 66.60 -34.40
CA VAL A 95 39.97 65.33 -33.76
C VAL A 95 39.97 65.46 -32.23
N LYS A 96 40.44 66.59 -31.68
CA LYS A 96 40.29 66.86 -30.24
C LYS A 96 38.82 66.87 -29.82
N THR A 97 37.96 67.60 -30.53
CA THR A 97 36.53 67.67 -30.19
C THR A 97 35.88 66.29 -30.23
N GLU A 98 36.12 65.50 -31.28
CA GLU A 98 35.59 64.14 -31.47
C GLU A 98 36.07 63.18 -30.37
N ILE A 99 37.36 63.18 -30.04
CA ILE A 99 37.89 62.38 -28.92
C ILE A 99 37.32 62.85 -27.58
N THR A 100 37.13 64.15 -27.36
CA THR A 100 36.52 64.65 -26.12
C THR A 100 35.04 64.31 -26.02
N THR A 101 34.28 64.31 -27.13
CA THR A 101 32.87 63.87 -27.13
C THR A 101 32.77 62.39 -26.86
N ASP A 102 33.56 61.54 -27.53
CA ASP A 102 33.53 60.09 -27.34
C ASP A 102 33.91 59.68 -25.90
N LEU A 103 34.92 60.34 -25.31
CA LEU A 103 35.30 60.11 -23.92
C LEU A 103 34.23 60.60 -22.94
N ASN A 104 33.58 61.73 -23.21
CA ASN A 104 32.47 62.24 -22.39
C ASN A 104 31.27 61.30 -22.47
N ASP A 105 30.87 60.85 -23.66
CA ASP A 105 29.75 59.93 -23.87
C ASP A 105 29.99 58.56 -23.21
N LEU A 106 31.21 58.04 -23.31
CA LEU A 106 31.61 56.80 -22.63
C LEU A 106 31.58 56.98 -21.10
N HIS A 107 32.10 58.08 -20.58
CA HIS A 107 32.09 58.39 -19.16
C HIS A 107 30.66 58.57 -18.63
N GLU A 108 29.80 59.30 -19.35
CA GLU A 108 28.39 59.49 -18.97
C GLU A 108 27.62 58.15 -18.99
N LYS A 109 27.84 57.32 -20.01
CA LYS A 109 27.26 55.96 -20.08
C LYS A 109 27.76 55.06 -18.95
N GLN A 110 29.04 55.13 -18.60
CA GLN A 110 29.59 54.41 -17.46
C GLN A 110 28.95 54.89 -16.15
N MET A 111 28.88 56.20 -15.94
CA MET A 111 28.28 56.82 -14.75
C MET A 111 26.80 56.49 -14.60
N ARG A 112 26.01 56.57 -15.68
CA ARG A 112 24.61 56.14 -15.71
C ARG A 112 24.47 54.67 -15.31
N SER A 113 25.22 53.77 -15.95
CA SER A 113 25.11 52.34 -15.66
C SER A 113 25.62 51.96 -14.26
N THR A 114 26.59 52.69 -13.69
CA THR A 114 26.94 52.50 -12.27
C THR A 114 25.86 53.02 -11.34
N LEU A 115 25.25 54.19 -11.63
CA LEU A 115 24.17 54.76 -10.84
C LEU A 115 22.95 53.85 -10.83
N GLU A 116 22.51 53.37 -11.99
CA GLU A 116 21.42 52.39 -12.16
C GLU A 116 21.69 51.13 -11.34
N ARG A 117 22.89 50.53 -11.45
CA ARG A 117 23.25 49.33 -10.68
C ARG A 117 23.30 49.58 -9.17
N HIS A 118 23.76 50.75 -8.73
CA HIS A 118 23.73 51.11 -7.31
C HIS A 118 22.30 51.32 -6.82
N GLN A 119 21.46 52.01 -7.59
CA GLN A 119 20.05 52.22 -7.27
C GLN A 119 19.30 50.89 -7.15
N SER A 120 19.38 50.02 -8.17
CA SER A 120 18.74 48.69 -8.14
C SER A 120 19.22 47.86 -6.94
N ALA A 121 20.52 47.85 -6.65
CA ALA A 121 21.06 47.14 -5.49
C ALA A 121 20.55 47.71 -4.15
N THR A 122 20.35 49.04 -4.04
CA THR A 122 19.75 49.64 -2.83
C THR A 122 18.26 49.35 -2.70
N GLU A 123 17.52 49.33 -3.80
CA GLU A 123 16.09 48.98 -3.82
C GLU A 123 15.86 47.50 -3.48
N GLU A 124 16.68 46.59 -4.03
CA GLU A 124 16.69 45.17 -3.66
C GLU A 124 17.03 44.95 -2.19
N LEU A 125 18.06 45.62 -1.66
CA LEU A 125 18.44 45.52 -0.26
C LEU A 125 17.35 46.05 0.68
N GLN A 126 16.68 47.14 0.30
CA GLN A 126 15.56 47.70 1.05
C GLN A 126 14.34 46.77 1.02
N ARG A 127 14.06 46.13 -0.13
CA ARG A 127 13.00 45.11 -0.26
C ARG A 127 13.28 43.91 0.66
N LEU A 128 14.49 43.34 0.59
CA LEU A 128 14.89 42.21 1.43
C LEU A 128 14.82 42.56 2.92
N HIS A 129 15.31 43.75 3.32
CA HIS A 129 15.21 44.19 4.71
C HIS A 129 13.75 44.30 5.20
N ASN A 130 12.85 44.81 4.37
CA ASN A 130 11.42 44.88 4.70
C ASN A 130 10.78 43.49 4.79
N GLU A 131 11.16 42.56 3.90
CA GLU A 131 10.70 41.16 3.93
C GLU A 131 11.18 40.44 5.19
N GLU A 132 12.48 40.51 5.51
CA GLU A 132 13.05 39.95 6.75
C GLU A 132 12.39 40.53 8.00
N LYS A 133 12.17 41.85 8.03
CA LYS A 133 11.48 42.54 9.12
C LYS A 133 10.03 42.07 9.28
N ASN A 134 9.31 41.85 8.19
CA ASN A 134 7.93 41.36 8.23
C ASN A 134 7.88 39.93 8.75
N VAL A 135 8.72 39.02 8.22
CA VAL A 135 8.83 37.63 8.71
C VAL A 135 9.21 37.57 10.19
N LEU A 136 10.12 38.44 10.65
CA LEU A 136 10.49 38.53 12.06
C LEU A 136 9.32 39.02 12.94
N ASN A 137 8.58 40.02 12.49
CA ASN A 137 7.39 40.53 13.19
C ASN A 137 6.26 39.48 13.26
N GLU A 138 6.02 38.75 12.16
CA GLU A 138 5.04 37.66 12.11
C GLU A 138 5.43 36.52 13.06
N SER A 139 6.70 36.10 13.03
CA SER A 139 7.23 35.10 13.96
C SER A 139 7.15 35.54 15.43
N HIS A 140 7.41 36.82 15.72
CA HIS A 140 7.26 37.38 17.06
C HIS A 140 5.80 37.38 17.51
N ALA A 141 4.88 37.88 16.68
CA ALA A 141 3.46 37.91 16.99
C ALA A 141 2.86 36.52 17.20
N ALA A 142 3.29 35.53 16.40
CA ALA A 142 2.90 34.13 16.58
C ALA A 142 3.38 33.55 17.92
N ALA A 143 4.65 33.80 18.29
CA ALA A 143 5.19 33.37 19.58
C ALA A 143 4.52 34.08 20.77
N GLU A 144 4.26 35.39 20.65
CA GLU A 144 3.58 36.19 21.66
C GLU A 144 2.15 35.69 21.91
N ASN A 145 1.40 35.37 20.84
CA ASN A 145 0.05 34.81 20.96
C ASN A 145 0.07 33.41 21.57
N ALA A 146 0.98 32.52 21.13
CA ALA A 146 1.13 31.20 21.73
C ALA A 146 1.46 31.24 23.24
N LEU A 147 2.23 32.25 23.69
CA LEU A 147 2.49 32.48 25.12
C LEU A 147 1.26 33.03 25.86
N LYS A 148 0.46 33.91 25.24
CA LYS A 148 -0.81 34.38 25.82
C LYS A 148 -1.79 33.22 26.02
N ASP A 149 -1.95 32.35 25.03
CA ASP A 149 -2.82 31.17 25.09
C ASP A 149 -2.40 30.23 26.24
N GLN A 150 -1.09 30.01 26.42
CA GLN A 150 -0.55 29.23 27.54
C GLN A 150 -0.81 29.90 28.90
N ILE A 151 -0.65 31.21 29.01
CA ILE A 151 -0.93 31.98 30.23
C ILE A 151 -2.42 31.92 30.57
N GLU A 152 -3.32 32.03 29.59
CA GLU A 152 -4.77 31.90 29.80
C GLU A 152 -5.14 30.48 30.25
N GLY A 153 -4.58 29.45 29.59
CA GLY A 153 -4.74 28.06 29.97
C GLY A 153 -4.34 27.80 31.43
N LEU A 154 -3.11 28.14 31.81
CA LEU A 154 -2.62 28.00 33.19
C LEU A 154 -3.43 28.84 34.19
N THR A 155 -3.90 30.03 33.79
CA THR A 155 -4.76 30.87 34.63
C THR A 155 -6.13 30.21 34.86
N SER A 156 -6.68 29.52 33.86
CA SER A 156 -7.94 28.78 33.99
C SER A 156 -7.80 27.55 34.89
N GLU A 157 -6.68 26.81 34.77
CA GLU A 157 -6.36 25.65 35.60
C GLU A 157 -6.15 26.07 37.07
N LEU A 158 -5.42 27.17 37.32
CA LEU A 158 -5.22 27.73 38.65
C LEU A 158 -6.56 28.15 39.28
N LYS A 159 -7.46 28.80 38.52
CA LYS A 159 -8.82 29.12 38.98
C LYS A 159 -9.61 27.86 39.34
N LEU A 160 -9.57 26.82 38.51
CA LEU A 160 -10.25 25.54 38.77
C LEU A 160 -9.70 24.86 40.03
N PHE A 161 -8.38 24.82 40.20
CA PHE A 161 -7.72 24.26 41.38
C PHE A 161 -8.12 25.00 42.66
N ASN A 162 -8.10 26.35 42.63
CA ASN A 162 -8.53 27.16 43.77
C ASN A 162 -10.01 26.95 44.11
N GLU A 163 -10.89 26.80 43.11
CA GLU A 163 -12.31 26.51 43.33
C GLU A 163 -12.55 25.10 43.89
N LEU A 164 -11.79 24.09 43.43
CA LEU A 164 -11.80 22.74 44.01
C LEU A 164 -11.29 22.74 45.45
N LYS A 165 -10.20 23.45 45.72
CA LYS A 165 -9.66 23.63 47.07
C LYS A 165 -10.69 24.31 47.98
N ARG A 166 -11.30 25.41 47.54
CA ARG A 166 -12.37 26.11 48.28
C ARG A 166 -13.53 25.17 48.58
N LYS A 167 -14.00 24.39 47.60
CA LYS A 167 -15.05 23.38 47.81
C LYS A 167 -14.64 22.28 48.79
N ALA A 168 -13.38 21.86 48.80
CA ALA A 168 -12.87 20.89 49.76
C ALA A 168 -12.76 21.46 51.19
N GLU A 169 -12.39 22.73 51.33
CA GLU A 169 -12.33 23.45 52.60
C GLU A 169 -13.73 23.78 53.17
N GLU A 170 -14.68 24.17 52.31
CA GLU A 170 -16.08 24.40 52.65
C GLU A 170 -16.86 23.10 52.87
N SER A 171 -16.38 21.97 52.32
CA SER A 171 -17.05 20.67 52.34
C SER A 171 -17.49 20.31 53.74
N THR A 172 -18.79 20.04 53.88
CA THR A 172 -19.35 19.62 55.16
C THR A 172 -18.79 18.26 55.59
N LEU A 173 -18.24 17.46 54.66
CA LEU A 173 -17.68 16.14 54.89
C LEU A 173 -16.79 16.05 56.13
N LYS A 174 -15.86 17.00 56.36
CA LYS A 174 -15.00 16.94 57.56
C LYS A 174 -15.79 17.15 58.86
N ARG A 175 -16.76 18.07 58.86
CA ARG A 175 -17.65 18.33 60.00
C ARG A 175 -18.68 17.24 60.20
N ASP A 176 -19.17 16.62 59.13
CA ASP A 176 -20.17 15.58 59.18
C ASP A 176 -19.56 14.22 59.55
N LEU A 177 -18.35 13.91 59.08
CA LEU A 177 -17.52 12.81 59.59
C LEU A 177 -17.23 13.00 61.08
N GLN A 178 -16.84 14.21 61.50
CA GLN A 178 -16.58 14.48 62.91
C GLN A 178 -17.86 14.38 63.77
N ARG A 179 -18.99 14.93 63.31
CA ARG A 179 -20.29 14.75 63.99
C ARG A 179 -20.69 13.27 64.05
N ASN A 180 -20.44 12.50 62.98
CA ASN A 180 -20.72 11.07 62.93
C ASN A 180 -19.84 10.30 63.93
N ILE A 181 -18.53 10.61 64.01
CA ILE A 181 -17.61 10.11 65.04
C ILE A 181 -18.13 10.41 66.45
N GLU A 182 -18.58 11.65 66.68
CA GLU A 182 -19.11 12.11 67.98
C GLU A 182 -20.48 11.48 68.34
N THR A 183 -21.29 11.08 67.35
CA THR A 183 -22.64 10.54 67.55
C THR A 183 -22.68 9.01 67.59
N HIS A 184 -21.78 8.34 66.86
CA HIS A 184 -21.83 6.89 66.60
C HIS A 184 -20.53 6.15 66.95
N GLY A 185 -19.47 6.85 67.39
CA GLY A 185 -18.15 6.26 67.63
C GLY A 185 -17.28 6.22 66.37
N SER A 186 -16.11 5.59 66.45
CA SER A 186 -15.17 5.52 65.33
C SER A 186 -15.79 4.80 64.12
N PRO A 187 -15.83 5.41 62.92
CA PRO A 187 -16.38 4.77 61.73
C PRO A 187 -15.69 3.45 61.36
N GLY A 188 -14.43 3.24 61.77
CA GLY A 188 -13.72 1.99 61.53
C GLY A 188 -14.49 0.78 62.04
N GLU A 189 -14.80 0.74 63.34
CA GLU A 189 -15.46 -0.40 63.98
C GLU A 189 -16.85 -0.69 63.41
N PHE A 190 -17.63 0.35 63.07
CA PHE A 190 -18.95 0.17 62.46
C PHE A 190 -18.87 -0.38 61.02
N TRP A 191 -17.98 0.17 60.19
CA TRP A 191 -17.84 -0.31 58.81
C TRP A 191 -17.14 -1.66 58.72
N GLU A 192 -16.23 -1.98 59.65
CA GLU A 192 -15.65 -3.31 59.81
C GLU A 192 -16.73 -4.34 60.20
N GLN A 193 -17.59 -4.03 61.18
CA GLN A 193 -18.72 -4.89 61.55
C GLN A 193 -19.73 -5.08 60.41
N GLU A 194 -20.06 -4.03 59.66
CA GLU A 194 -20.94 -4.14 58.49
C GLU A 194 -20.28 -4.96 57.36
N GLN A 195 -18.97 -4.83 57.16
CA GLN A 195 -18.22 -5.64 56.18
C GLN A 195 -18.15 -7.12 56.59
N GLU A 196 -17.96 -7.43 57.87
CA GLU A 196 -18.02 -8.80 58.41
C GLU A 196 -19.44 -9.40 58.29
N SER A 197 -20.47 -8.61 58.60
CA SER A 197 -21.89 -8.96 58.43
C SER A 197 -22.22 -9.29 56.97
N LEU A 198 -21.78 -8.45 56.03
CA LEU A 198 -21.96 -8.68 54.59
C LEU A 198 -21.18 -9.90 54.10
N LEU A 199 -19.97 -10.16 54.60
CA LEU A 199 -19.20 -11.35 54.28
C LEU A 199 -19.96 -12.62 54.69
N PHE A 200 -20.47 -12.69 55.92
CA PHE A 200 -21.28 -13.82 56.39
C PHE A 200 -22.53 -14.05 55.53
N VAL A 201 -23.22 -12.97 55.12
CA VAL A 201 -24.36 -13.09 54.19
C VAL A 201 -23.92 -13.61 52.83
N ILE A 202 -22.77 -13.18 52.30
CA ILE A 202 -22.21 -13.68 51.04
C ILE A 202 -21.86 -15.17 51.13
N GLU A 203 -21.20 -15.60 52.20
CA GLU A 203 -20.85 -17.01 52.46
C GLU A 203 -22.11 -17.88 52.54
N MET A 204 -23.11 -17.50 53.34
CA MET A 204 -24.38 -18.23 53.45
C MET A 204 -25.16 -18.27 52.12
N LYS A 205 -25.04 -17.24 51.27
CA LYS A 205 -25.60 -17.25 49.91
C LYS A 205 -24.79 -18.16 48.96
N HIS A 206 -23.47 -18.21 49.13
CA HIS A 206 -22.57 -19.06 48.35
C HIS A 206 -22.83 -20.54 48.63
N GLU A 207 -22.89 -20.95 49.90
CA GLU A 207 -23.27 -22.31 50.31
C GLU A 207 -24.63 -22.72 49.72
N ARG A 208 -25.64 -21.85 49.83
CA ARG A 208 -26.97 -22.11 49.26
C ARG A 208 -26.94 -22.24 47.73
N LEU A 209 -26.10 -21.49 47.02
CA LEU A 209 -25.91 -21.63 45.58
C LEU A 209 -25.20 -22.95 45.23
N GLN A 210 -24.23 -23.38 46.05
CA GLN A 210 -23.54 -24.66 45.89
C GLN A 210 -24.47 -25.86 46.12
N ASP A 211 -25.34 -25.80 47.13
CA ASP A 211 -26.41 -26.79 47.35
C ASP A 211 -27.38 -26.87 46.17
N GLN A 212 -27.80 -25.70 45.64
CA GLN A 212 -28.66 -25.64 44.47
C GLN A 212 -27.97 -26.19 43.22
N GLY A 213 -26.70 -25.89 43.00
CA GLY A 213 -25.90 -26.47 41.91
C GLY A 213 -25.76 -27.99 42.03
N SER A 214 -25.50 -28.49 43.24
CA SER A 214 -25.42 -29.93 43.53
C SER A 214 -26.76 -30.64 43.26
N LYS A 215 -27.88 -29.99 43.58
CA LYS A 215 -29.23 -30.51 43.28
C LYS A 215 -29.55 -30.48 41.78
N LEU A 216 -29.11 -29.45 41.05
CA LEU A 216 -29.26 -29.39 39.59
C LEU A 216 -28.51 -30.54 38.91
N LEU A 217 -27.26 -30.80 39.30
CA LEU A 217 -26.47 -31.91 38.76
C LEU A 217 -27.11 -33.29 39.04
N GLN A 218 -27.74 -33.47 40.20
CA GLN A 218 -28.54 -34.66 40.51
C GLN A 218 -29.78 -34.77 39.60
N MET A 219 -30.45 -33.66 39.30
CA MET A 219 -31.59 -33.63 38.37
C MET A 219 -31.16 -33.93 36.94
N GLU A 220 -30.04 -33.39 36.46
CA GLU A 220 -29.45 -33.69 35.14
C GLU A 220 -29.15 -35.19 35.03
N THR A 221 -28.49 -35.77 36.03
CA THR A 221 -28.22 -37.23 36.10
C THR A 221 -29.52 -38.07 36.08
N LEU A 222 -30.61 -37.58 36.65
CA LEU A 222 -31.91 -38.25 36.62
C LEU A 222 -32.60 -38.12 35.25
N VAL A 223 -32.45 -36.98 34.56
CA VAL A 223 -32.94 -36.79 33.19
C VAL A 223 -32.21 -37.71 32.21
N GLU A 224 -30.88 -37.82 32.29
CA GLU A 224 -30.09 -38.75 31.47
C GLU A 224 -30.54 -40.21 31.67
N LYS A 225 -30.76 -40.61 32.93
CA LYS A 225 -31.29 -41.95 33.25
C LYS A 225 -32.71 -42.15 32.73
N ASN A 226 -33.57 -41.13 32.79
CA ASN A 226 -34.92 -41.23 32.26
C ASN A 226 -34.90 -41.41 30.73
N LEU A 227 -34.12 -40.62 30.01
CA LEU A 227 -33.94 -40.77 28.56
C LEU A 227 -33.44 -42.18 28.18
N SER A 228 -32.46 -42.71 28.93
CA SER A 228 -31.99 -44.09 28.70
C SER A 228 -33.05 -45.17 28.98
N LEU A 229 -33.98 -44.92 29.92
CA LEU A 229 -35.12 -45.81 30.18
C LEU A 229 -36.21 -45.66 29.12
N GLU A 230 -36.44 -44.46 28.59
CA GLU A 230 -37.34 -44.19 27.47
C GLU A 230 -36.85 -44.90 26.18
N ASP A 231 -35.55 -44.86 25.87
CA ASP A 231 -34.93 -45.61 24.78
C ASP A 231 -35.10 -47.13 24.94
N GLN A 232 -34.86 -47.65 26.16
CA GLN A 232 -35.07 -49.07 26.48
C GLN A 232 -36.54 -49.50 26.34
N LEU A 233 -37.47 -48.63 26.75
CA LEU A 233 -38.91 -48.85 26.61
C LEU A 233 -39.33 -48.88 25.13
N LEU A 234 -38.84 -47.92 24.32
CA LEU A 234 -39.09 -47.89 22.88
C LEU A 234 -38.58 -49.16 22.19
N HIS A 235 -37.35 -49.59 22.51
CA HIS A 235 -36.79 -50.84 21.99
C HIS A 235 -37.60 -52.07 22.41
N ALA A 236 -38.05 -52.14 23.68
CA ALA A 236 -38.90 -53.23 24.15
C ALA A 236 -40.29 -53.24 23.46
N LEU A 237 -40.88 -52.07 23.21
CA LEU A 237 -42.13 -51.93 22.45
C LEU A 237 -41.94 -52.37 20.99
N GLN A 238 -40.84 -51.99 20.34
CA GLN A 238 -40.50 -52.44 18.99
C GLN A 238 -40.34 -53.97 18.93
N GLN A 239 -39.64 -54.57 19.88
CA GLN A 239 -39.52 -56.04 19.95
C GLN A 239 -40.88 -56.72 20.18
N SER A 240 -41.75 -56.14 21.01
CA SER A 240 -43.12 -56.64 21.22
C SER A 240 -43.94 -56.61 19.93
N GLU A 241 -43.79 -55.56 19.12
CA GLU A 241 -44.42 -55.45 17.79
C GLU A 241 -43.88 -56.51 16.83
N ASP A 242 -42.56 -56.69 16.75
CA ASP A 242 -41.93 -57.73 15.92
C ASP A 242 -42.41 -59.14 16.30
N TYR A 243 -42.59 -59.41 17.60
CA TYR A 243 -43.16 -60.68 18.07
C TYR A 243 -44.64 -60.82 17.70
N ARG A 244 -45.44 -59.75 17.80
CA ARG A 244 -46.85 -59.76 17.38
C ARG A 244 -46.98 -60.10 15.89
N VAL A 245 -46.23 -59.42 15.02
CA VAL A 245 -46.21 -59.69 13.57
C VAL A 245 -45.77 -61.13 13.26
N ARG A 246 -44.81 -61.69 14.02
CA ARG A 246 -44.44 -63.11 13.88
C ARG A 246 -45.56 -64.06 14.30
N ILE A 247 -46.27 -63.76 15.40
CA ILE A 247 -47.41 -64.55 15.86
C ILE A 247 -48.54 -64.53 14.82
N ASP A 248 -48.87 -63.36 14.27
CA ASP A 248 -49.90 -63.20 13.23
C ASP A 248 -49.55 -64.03 11.97
N ASN A 249 -48.27 -64.01 11.55
CA ASN A 249 -47.77 -64.83 10.44
C ASN A 249 -47.90 -66.34 10.73
N TYR A 250 -47.50 -66.81 11.92
CA TYR A 250 -47.68 -68.21 12.31
C TYR A 250 -49.16 -68.60 12.42
N GLN A 251 -50.02 -67.71 12.91
CA GLN A 251 -51.46 -67.94 12.99
C GLN A 251 -52.09 -68.06 11.59
N SER A 252 -51.68 -67.22 10.63
CA SER A 252 -52.07 -67.35 9.22
C SER A 252 -51.62 -68.68 8.61
N LEU A 253 -50.39 -69.12 8.90
CA LEU A 253 -49.87 -70.41 8.44
C LEU A 253 -50.64 -71.59 9.06
N ILE A 254 -50.94 -71.54 10.36
CA ILE A 254 -51.77 -72.56 11.04
C ILE A 254 -53.17 -72.61 10.42
N GLN A 255 -53.79 -71.46 10.12
CA GLN A 255 -55.08 -71.42 9.43
C GLN A 255 -55.02 -72.02 8.03
N GLN A 256 -53.97 -71.73 7.26
CA GLN A 256 -53.76 -72.34 5.94
C GLN A 256 -53.58 -73.85 6.02
N LEU A 257 -52.67 -74.35 6.86
CA LEU A 257 -52.44 -75.79 7.04
C LEU A 257 -53.69 -76.51 7.56
N SER A 258 -54.46 -75.89 8.46
CA SER A 258 -55.75 -76.44 8.92
C SER A 258 -56.77 -76.54 7.80
N LYS A 259 -56.79 -75.56 6.89
CA LYS A 259 -57.65 -75.58 5.70
C LYS A 259 -57.23 -76.69 4.74
N GLU A 260 -55.94 -76.79 4.42
CA GLU A 260 -55.39 -77.85 3.56
C GLU A 260 -55.65 -79.25 4.15
N GLN A 261 -55.52 -79.42 5.46
CA GLN A 261 -55.85 -80.67 6.16
C GLN A 261 -57.33 -81.03 6.02
N ASN A 262 -58.25 -80.06 6.20
CA ASN A 262 -59.68 -80.28 6.02
C ASN A 262 -60.04 -80.64 4.56
N GLU A 263 -59.44 -79.96 3.58
CA GLU A 263 -59.62 -80.26 2.15
C GLU A 263 -59.12 -81.67 1.78
N LEU A 264 -57.97 -82.09 2.31
CA LEU A 264 -57.44 -83.44 2.15
C LEU A 264 -58.32 -84.50 2.83
N GLN A 265 -58.86 -84.22 4.02
CA GLN A 265 -59.78 -85.13 4.69
C GLN A 265 -61.09 -85.29 3.89
N GLU A 266 -61.67 -84.19 3.38
CA GLU A 266 -62.87 -84.24 2.55
C GLU A 266 -62.61 -85.02 1.23
N ALA A 267 -61.42 -84.85 0.63
CA ALA A 267 -61.01 -85.63 -0.53
C ALA A 267 -60.87 -87.13 -0.23
N LEU A 268 -60.28 -87.49 0.92
CA LEU A 268 -60.14 -88.87 1.39
C LEU A 268 -61.51 -89.51 1.68
N GLU A 269 -62.43 -88.80 2.31
CA GLU A 269 -63.81 -89.27 2.56
C GLU A 269 -64.57 -89.50 1.25
N LYS A 270 -64.44 -88.60 0.27
CA LYS A 270 -64.99 -88.77 -1.09
C LYS A 270 -64.40 -90.00 -1.79
N GLN A 271 -63.09 -90.20 -1.73
CA GLN A 271 -62.41 -91.35 -2.32
C GLN A 271 -62.82 -92.67 -1.63
N SER A 272 -62.94 -92.66 -0.30
CA SER A 272 -63.42 -93.80 0.49
C SER A 272 -64.84 -94.22 0.07
N LEU A 273 -65.76 -93.24 -0.04
CA LEU A 273 -67.12 -93.47 -0.51
C LEU A 273 -67.15 -94.02 -1.95
N GLN A 274 -66.29 -93.53 -2.84
CA GLN A 274 -66.17 -94.04 -4.21
C GLN A 274 -65.61 -95.47 -4.24
N ASN A 275 -64.59 -95.78 -3.42
CA ASN A 275 -64.06 -97.14 -3.27
C ASN A 275 -65.11 -98.11 -2.73
N GLN A 276 -65.94 -97.68 -1.76
CA GLN A 276 -67.03 -98.50 -1.25
C GLN A 276 -68.06 -98.82 -2.34
N LYS A 277 -68.46 -97.84 -3.16
CA LYS A 277 -69.35 -98.06 -4.32
C LYS A 277 -68.73 -99.02 -5.34
N LEU A 278 -67.47 -98.82 -5.71
CA LEU A 278 -66.76 -99.72 -6.63
C LEU A 278 -66.60 -101.14 -6.05
N SER A 279 -66.47 -101.29 -4.74
CA SER A 279 -66.44 -102.62 -4.08
C SER A 279 -67.81 -103.30 -4.13
N GLN A 280 -68.90 -102.56 -3.90
CA GLN A 280 -70.27 -103.07 -4.06
C GLN A 280 -70.56 -103.48 -5.51
N GLU A 281 -70.21 -102.63 -6.48
CA GLU A 281 -70.32 -102.94 -7.91
C GLU A 281 -69.48 -104.19 -8.29
N LYS A 282 -68.26 -104.32 -7.76
CA LYS A 282 -67.41 -105.50 -7.93
C LYS A 282 -68.03 -106.76 -7.33
N GLU A 283 -68.58 -106.69 -6.13
CA GLU A 283 -69.26 -107.82 -5.47
C GLU A 283 -70.52 -108.24 -6.25
N GLU A 284 -71.33 -107.29 -6.70
CA GLU A 284 -72.45 -107.56 -7.60
C GLU A 284 -72.01 -108.23 -8.90
N LEU A 285 -70.92 -107.78 -9.52
CA LEU A 285 -70.38 -108.37 -10.74
C LEU A 285 -69.83 -109.79 -10.50
N LEU A 286 -69.16 -110.04 -9.37
CA LEU A 286 -68.72 -111.37 -8.97
C LEU A 286 -69.91 -112.31 -8.72
N PHE A 287 -70.95 -111.85 -8.03
CA PHE A 287 -72.20 -112.58 -7.83
C PHE A 287 -72.87 -112.94 -9.17
N LYS A 288 -72.94 -111.97 -10.10
CA LYS A 288 -73.43 -112.18 -11.47
C LYS A 288 -72.55 -113.17 -12.26
N LEU A 289 -71.24 -113.23 -12.03
CA LEU A 289 -70.33 -114.20 -12.67
C LEU A 289 -70.48 -115.61 -12.10
N ILE A 290 -70.52 -115.76 -10.78
CA ILE A 290 -70.67 -117.06 -10.10
C ILE A 290 -71.99 -117.70 -10.50
N HIS A 291 -73.10 -116.96 -10.42
CA HIS A 291 -74.40 -117.53 -10.77
C HIS A 291 -74.65 -117.68 -12.27
N ARG A 292 -73.85 -117.03 -13.13
CA ARG A 292 -73.76 -117.41 -14.56
C ARG A 292 -73.03 -118.74 -14.76
N ARG A 293 -72.02 -119.06 -13.93
CA ARG A 293 -71.35 -120.38 -13.91
C ARG A 293 -72.26 -121.49 -13.41
N ASP A 294 -73.13 -121.20 -12.44
CA ASP A 294 -74.16 -122.14 -11.96
C ASP A 294 -75.34 -122.28 -12.94
N SER A 295 -75.49 -121.36 -13.90
CA SER A 295 -76.56 -121.36 -14.91
C SER A 295 -76.17 -121.93 -16.28
N CYS A 296 -74.89 -122.23 -16.55
CA CYS A 296 -74.46 -122.96 -17.75
C CYS A 296 -73.09 -123.65 -17.61
N SER A 297 -73.04 -124.88 -18.14
CA SER A 297 -71.89 -125.79 -18.14
C SER A 297 -70.67 -125.31 -18.95
N SER A 298 -69.46 -125.60 -18.43
CA SER A 298 -68.15 -125.47 -19.10
C SER A 298 -67.74 -124.00 -19.43
N PHE A 299 -66.52 -123.52 -19.24
CA PHE A 299 -65.22 -124.10 -19.57
C PHE A 299 -64.07 -123.60 -18.66
N HIS A 300 -62.93 -124.27 -18.80
CA HIS A 300 -61.54 -123.91 -18.46
C HIS A 300 -61.22 -122.57 -17.76
N LEU A 301 -60.46 -122.68 -16.67
CA LEU A 301 -59.50 -121.66 -16.22
C LEU A 301 -58.32 -121.54 -17.20
N PRO A 302 -57.84 -120.31 -17.46
CA PRO A 302 -56.42 -120.03 -17.61
C PRO A 302 -55.79 -119.74 -16.24
N SER A 303 -54.65 -120.39 -15.99
CA SER A 303 -53.67 -119.98 -14.98
C SER A 303 -52.93 -118.69 -15.43
N VAL A 304 -51.89 -118.27 -14.69
CA VAL A 304 -50.90 -117.20 -14.98
C VAL A 304 -51.26 -115.80 -14.43
N ILE A 305 -50.40 -115.07 -13.70
CA ILE A 305 -49.11 -115.33 -13.01
C ILE A 305 -48.99 -114.32 -11.83
N SER A 306 -48.19 -114.62 -10.81
CA SER A 306 -47.84 -113.68 -9.72
C SER A 306 -46.98 -112.51 -10.22
N THR A 307 -47.14 -111.32 -9.65
CA THR A 307 -46.05 -110.32 -9.67
C THR A 307 -46.05 -109.51 -8.39
N GLU A 308 -44.99 -109.67 -7.59
CA GLU A 308 -44.63 -108.74 -6.52
C GLU A 308 -44.30 -107.36 -7.12
N VAL A 309 -44.63 -106.28 -6.42
CA VAL A 309 -43.69 -105.15 -6.27
C VAL A 309 -43.85 -104.58 -4.85
N LEU A 310 -42.71 -104.29 -4.21
CA LEU A 310 -42.57 -103.65 -2.89
C LEU A 310 -42.89 -102.12 -2.95
N PRO A 311 -42.91 -101.40 -1.81
CA PRO A 311 -43.42 -100.02 -1.75
C PRO A 311 -42.39 -98.95 -2.16
N SER A 312 -42.87 -97.71 -2.22
CA SER A 312 -42.10 -96.48 -2.04
C SER A 312 -42.97 -95.47 -1.28
#